data_AF-A0A0R3KBU4-F1
#
_entry.id   AF-A0A0R3KBU4-F1
#
_cell.length_a   1.000
_cell.length_b   1.000
_cell.length_c   1.000
_cell.angle_alpha   90.00
_cell.angle_beta   90.00
_cell.angle_gamma   90.00
#
_symmetry.space_group_name_H-M   'P 1'
#
loop_
_entity.id
_entity.type
_entity.pdbx_description
1 polymer ?
#
loop_
_entity_poly.entity_id
_entity_poly.type
_entity_poly.pdbx_seq_one_letter_code
_entity_poly.pdbx_strand_id
1 'polypeptide(L)' 'MKKSISVNKNPVGRPKKKGGSYPVSAVRLPPATAEAVDKWARQQEDAPVRSEAIRRLVELGLKVKK' A
#
# COMPACT_ATOMS: atom_id res chain seq x y z
N MET A 1 3.49 -33.96 41.29
CA MET A 1 3.36 -34.02 39.82
C MET A 1 4.02 -32.77 39.24
N LYS A 2 5.03 -32.91 38.36
CA LYS A 2 5.72 -31.74 37.79
C LYS A 2 4.75 -30.98 36.87
N LYS A 3 4.55 -29.67 37.12
CA LYS A 3 3.75 -28.79 36.25
C LYS A 3 4.53 -28.52 34.95
N SER A 4 3.83 -28.56 33.81
CA SER A 4 4.40 -28.27 32.50
C SER A 4 4.89 -26.82 32.43
N ILE A 5 6.10 -26.61 31.93
CA ILE A 5 6.65 -25.27 31.70
C ILE A 5 5.91 -24.66 30.49
N SER A 6 5.32 -23.48 30.69
CA SER A 6 4.74 -22.70 29.61
C SER A 6 5.85 -22.17 28.71
N VAL A 7 6.05 -22.79 27.56
CA VAL A 7 7.00 -22.32 26.54
C VAL A 7 6.31 -21.33 25.63
N ASN A 8 6.97 -20.20 25.36
CA ASN A 8 6.49 -19.22 24.41
C ASN A 8 6.47 -19.84 23.00
N LYS A 9 5.29 -20.04 22.42
CA LYS A 9 5.15 -20.67 21.10
C LYS A 9 5.57 -19.68 20.02
N ASN A 10 6.52 -20.08 19.17
CA ASN A 10 6.86 -19.33 17.97
C ASN A 10 5.62 -19.23 17.04
N PRO A 11 5.43 -18.09 16.34
CA PRO A 11 4.31 -17.94 15.42
C PRO A 11 4.39 -19.01 14.32
N VAL A 12 3.36 -19.83 14.23
CA VAL A 12 3.23 -20.86 13.18
C VAL A 12 2.71 -20.17 11.92
N GLY A 13 3.56 -20.01 10.90
CA GLY A 13 3.16 -19.45 9.61
C GLY A 13 4.28 -18.71 8.87
N ARG A 14 3.95 -18.16 7.69
CA ARG A 14 4.89 -17.37 6.89
C ARG A 14 5.37 -16.18 7.72
N PRO A 15 6.68 -15.94 7.87
CA PRO A 15 7.18 -14.75 8.54
C PRO A 15 6.57 -13.51 7.87
N LYS A 16 6.17 -12.52 8.67
CA LYS A 16 5.74 -11.22 8.14
C LYS A 16 6.85 -10.73 7.20
N LYS A 17 6.50 -10.38 5.95
CA LYS A 17 7.47 -9.83 4.99
C LYS A 17 8.23 -8.69 5.70
N LYS A 18 9.56 -8.81 5.78
CA LYS A 18 10.44 -7.76 6.29
C LYS A 18 10.28 -6.57 5.34
N GLY A 19 9.74 -5.45 5.83
CA GLY A 19 9.31 -4.32 4.97
C GLY A 19 7.94 -4.55 4.30
N GLY A 20 6.99 -5.16 5.03
CA GLY A 20 5.69 -5.63 4.54
C GLY A 20 4.95 -4.65 3.62
N SER A 21 4.05 -5.21 2.82
CA SER A 21 3.12 -4.45 1.97
C SER A 21 2.64 -3.22 2.75
N TYR A 22 2.87 -2.03 2.19
CA TYR A 22 2.39 -0.80 2.79
C TYR A 22 0.92 -0.98 3.20
N PRO A 23 0.54 -0.56 4.42
CA PRO A 23 -0.84 -0.71 4.86
C PRO A 23 -1.76 0.02 3.89
N VAL A 24 -2.95 -0.54 3.67
CA VAL A 24 -3.95 0.10 2.81
C VAL A 24 -4.44 1.37 3.50
N SER A 25 -4.20 2.52 2.87
CA SER A 25 -4.76 3.80 3.29
C SER A 25 -6.06 4.06 2.53
N ALA A 26 -7.20 3.93 3.21
CA ALA A 26 -8.49 4.28 2.63
C ALA A 26 -8.67 5.81 2.65
N VAL A 27 -8.94 6.40 1.49
CA VAL A 27 -9.19 7.85 1.33
C VAL A 27 -10.51 8.03 0.60
N ARG A 28 -11.30 9.02 1.03
CA ARG A 28 -12.51 9.41 0.29
C ARG A 28 -12.10 10.30 -0.89
N LEU A 29 -12.23 9.77 -2.10
CA LEU A 29 -12.01 10.50 -3.34
C LEU A 29 -13.36 10.78 -4.01
N PRO A 30 -13.62 12.02 -4.47
CA PRO A 30 -14.73 12.28 -5.37
C PRO A 30 -14.61 11.42 -6.64
N PRO A 31 -15.72 10.97 -7.26
CA PRO A 31 -15.70 10.14 -8.46
C PRO A 31 -14.87 10.76 -9.60
N ALA A 32 -15.02 12.07 -9.82
CA ALA A 32 -14.26 12.80 -10.83
C ALA A 32 -12.74 12.72 -10.62
N THR A 33 -12.28 12.76 -9.37
CA THR A 33 -10.84 12.64 -9.04
C THR A 33 -10.35 11.22 -9.30
N ALA A 34 -11.13 10.20 -8.93
CA ALA A 34 -10.78 8.81 -9.20
C ALA A 34 -10.67 8.53 -10.72
N GLU A 35 -11.63 9.04 -11.50
CA GLU A 35 -11.60 8.93 -12.97
C GLU A 35 -10.40 9.67 -13.58
N ALA A 36 -10.04 10.84 -13.06
CA ALA A 36 -8.87 11.58 -13.52
C ALA A 36 -7.57 10.78 -13.30
N VAL A 37 -7.44 10.10 -12.15
CA VAL A 37 -6.30 9.21 -11.87
C VAL A 37 -6.26 8.05 -12.85
N ASP A 38 -7.41 7.41 -13.13
CA ASP A 38 -7.46 6.29 -14.08
C ASP A 38 -7.12 6.72 -15.51
N LYS A 39 -7.60 7.90 -15.95
CA LYS A 39 -7.25 8.48 -17.25
C LYS A 39 -5.76 8.77 -17.33
N TRP A 40 -5.20 9.39 -16.30
CA TRP A 40 -3.77 9.69 -16.23
C TRP A 40 -2.93 8.40 -16.30
N ALA A 41 -3.34 7.34 -15.60
CA ALA A 41 -2.67 6.05 -15.63
C ALA A 41 -2.65 5.45 -17.05
N ARG A 42 -3.78 5.50 -17.77
CA ARG A 42 -3.86 5.00 -19.16
C ARG A 42 -3.00 5.78 -20.16
N GLN A 43 -2.65 7.02 -19.84
CA GLN A 43 -1.80 7.86 -20.69
C GLN A 43 -0.30 7.59 -20.46
N GLN A 44 0.08 6.86 -19.40
CA GLN A 44 1.47 6.51 -19.18
C GLN A 44 1.87 5.31 -20.06
N GLU A 45 3.12 5.30 -20.51
CA GLU A 45 3.67 4.24 -21.36
C GLU A 45 3.59 2.84 -20.72
N ASP A 46 3.74 2.77 -19.40
CA ASP A 46 3.71 1.53 -18.63
C ASP A 46 2.33 1.16 -18.08
N ALA A 47 1.30 1.97 -18.35
CA ALA A 47 -0.08 1.78 -17.92
C ALA A 47 -0.22 1.29 -16.45
N PRO A 48 0.29 2.07 -15.47
CA PRO A 48 0.42 1.62 -14.10
C PRO A 48 -0.93 1.28 -13.45
N VAL A 49 -0.92 0.30 -12.55
CA VAL A 49 -2.08 -0.03 -11.72
C VAL A 49 -2.46 1.18 -10.86
N ARG A 50 -3.75 1.34 -10.54
CA ARG A 50 -4.30 2.49 -9.80
C ARG A 50 -3.50 2.89 -8.56
N SER A 51 -3.02 1.93 -7.76
CA SER A 51 -2.21 2.21 -6.57
C SER A 51 -0.88 2.88 -6.89
N GLU A 52 -0.24 2.45 -7.98
CA GLU A 52 1.04 2.98 -8.44
C GLU A 52 0.84 4.37 -9.07
N ALA A 53 -0.25 4.55 -9.83
CA ALA A 53 -0.63 5.84 -10.38
C ALA A 53 -0.87 6.89 -9.29
N ILE A 54 -1.60 6.54 -8.23
CA ILE A 54 -1.82 7.42 -7.07
C ILE A 54 -0.48 7.77 -6.41
N ARG A 55 0.42 6.80 -6.20
CA ARG A 55 1.74 7.07 -5.59
C ARG A 55 2.53 8.09 -6.40
N ARG A 56 2.64 7.90 -7.72
CA ARG A 56 3.37 8.82 -8.61
C ARG A 56 2.76 10.22 -8.60
N LEU A 57 1.44 10.33 -8.70
CA LEU A 57 0.74 11.63 -8.66
C LEU A 57 0.95 12.36 -7.33
N VAL A 58 0.92 11.64 -6.21
CA VAL A 58 1.20 12.20 -4.88
C VAL A 58 2.65 12.67 -4.80
N GLU A 59 3.62 11.87 -5.24
CA GLU A 59 5.04 12.25 -5.26
C GLU A 59 5.31 13.48 -6.13
N LEU A 60 4.67 13.58 -7.29
CA LEU A 60 4.75 14.76 -8.15
C LEU A 60 4.19 16.00 -7.43
N GLY A 61 3.02 15.88 -6.80
CA GLY A 61 2.41 16.97 -6.02
C GLY A 61 3.28 17.44 -4.86
N LEU A 62 3.94 16.51 -4.16
CA LEU A 62 4.86 16.81 -3.05
C LEU A 62 6.17 17.46 -3.51
N LYS A 63 6.61 17.22 -4.76
CA LYS A 63 7.81 17.85 -5.32
C LYS A 63 7.57 19.27 -5.84
N VAL A 64 6.36 19.56 -6.33
CA VAL A 64 6.00 20.85 -6.94
C VAL A 64 5.84 21.96 -5.90
N LYS A 65 5.34 21.65 -4.70
CA LYS A 65 5.23 22.62 -3.59
C LYS A 65 6.28 22.32 -2.53
N LYS A 66 7.33 23.14 -2.49
CA LYS A 66 8.24 23.26 -1.35
C LYS A 66 8.13 24.65 -0.76
#